data_AF-A0A7G8EXW0-F1
#
_entry.id   AF-A0A7G8EXW0-F1
#
_cell.length_a   1.000
_cell.length_b   1.000
_cell.length_c   1.000
_cell.angle_alpha   90.00
_cell.angle_beta   90.00
_cell.angle_gamma   90.00
#
_symmetry.space_group_name_H-M   'P 1'
#
loop_
_entity.id
_entity.type
_entity.pdbx_description
1 polymer ?
#
loop_
_entity_poly.entity_id
_entity_poly.type
_entity_poly.pdbx_seq_one_letter_code
_entity_poly.pdbx_strand_id
1 'polypeptide(L)'
;MLEINPQDAKAYNERGIAKNGLKDYLGAIADFTKAIEINPRDAYIYFDNRAGVKIEMGDYRGVVFDTTKTIEINPNYTNAYERRGIAKQYLGDDRGACADYKKAVSLGDESAAQWLKSEGGTWCRNLQ
;
A
#
# COMPACT_ATOMS: atom_id res chain seq x y z
N MET A 1 30.30 13.97 0.82
CA MET A 1 28.86 13.86 1.16
C MET A 1 28.11 14.18 -0.12
N LEU A 2 27.30 13.26 -0.66
CA LEU A 2 26.44 13.58 -1.80
C LEU A 2 25.24 14.36 -1.25
N GLU A 3 25.26 15.67 -1.44
CA GLU A 3 24.19 16.56 -1.01
C GLU A 3 23.01 16.38 -1.98
N ILE A 4 21.91 15.83 -1.49
CA ILE A 4 20.67 15.75 -2.27
C ILE A 4 19.99 17.11 -2.20
N ASN A 5 19.51 17.61 -3.34
CA ASN A 5 18.65 18.79 -3.37
C ASN A 5 17.45 18.54 -2.43
N PRO A 6 17.26 19.36 -1.37
CA PRO A 6 16.25 19.12 -0.35
C PRO A 6 14.81 19.15 -0.86
N GLN A 7 14.57 19.65 -2.09
CA GLN A 7 13.27 19.72 -2.74
C GLN A 7 13.11 18.75 -3.93
N ASP A 8 14.04 17.81 -4.10
CA ASP A 8 13.93 16.81 -5.16
C ASP A 8 13.26 15.52 -4.62
N ALA A 9 11.94 15.46 -4.74
CA ALA A 9 11.16 14.29 -4.35
C ALA A 9 11.65 13.01 -5.02
N LYS A 10 12.09 13.09 -6.29
CA LYS A 10 12.55 11.95 -7.06
C LYS A 10 13.88 11.42 -6.51
N ALA A 11 14.81 12.30 -6.16
CA ALA A 11 16.09 11.89 -5.58
C ALA A 11 15.92 11.18 -4.23
N TYR A 12 15.02 11.68 -3.36
CA TYR A 12 14.68 10.97 -2.12
C TYR A 12 14.02 9.63 -2.41
N ASN A 13 13.09 9.56 -3.37
CA ASN A 13 12.43 8.32 -3.75
C ASN A 13 13.44 7.27 -4.25
N GLU A 14 14.35 7.64 -5.16
CA GLU A 14 15.37 6.75 -5.69
C GLU A 14 16.35 6.26 -4.60
N ARG A 15 16.75 7.15 -3.68
CA ARG A 15 17.58 6.75 -2.54
C ARG A 15 16.84 5.79 -1.61
N GLY A 16 15.53 6.00 -1.39
CA GLY A 16 14.68 5.09 -0.63
C GLY A 16 14.62 3.70 -1.25
N ILE A 17 14.46 3.60 -2.57
CA ILE A 17 14.48 2.33 -3.32
C ILE A 17 15.83 1.63 -3.15
N ALA A 18 16.94 2.37 -3.28
CA ALA A 18 18.28 1.81 -3.11
C ALA A 18 18.50 1.27 -1.69
N LYS A 19 18.06 2.00 -0.65
CA LYS A 19 18.11 1.55 0.74
C LYS A 19 17.25 0.33 0.99
N ASN A 20 16.07 0.25 0.38
CA ASN A 20 15.24 -0.96 0.47
C ASN A 20 15.96 -2.18 -0.12
N GLY A 21 16.61 -2.02 -1.27
CA GLY A 21 17.44 -3.09 -1.87
C GLY A 21 18.60 -3.53 -0.99
N LEU A 22 19.10 -2.64 -0.12
CA LEU A 22 20.11 -2.93 0.90
C LEU A 22 19.52 -3.43 2.24
N LYS A 23 18.20 -3.62 2.32
CA LYS A 23 17.44 -3.98 3.54
C LYS A 23 17.55 -2.96 4.67
N ASP A 24 17.93 -1.73 4.37
CA ASP A 24 17.81 -0.59 5.28
C ASP A 24 16.37 -0.05 5.22
N TYR A 25 15.45 -0.80 5.81
CA TYR A 25 14.01 -0.52 5.74
C TYR A 25 13.64 0.80 6.42
N LEU A 26 14.25 1.10 7.58
CA LEU A 26 13.99 2.35 8.29
C LEU A 26 14.51 3.55 7.49
N GLY A 27 15.71 3.45 6.92
CA GLY A 27 16.26 4.49 6.06
C GLY A 27 15.47 4.68 4.77
N ALA A 28 14.93 3.60 4.20
CA ALA A 28 14.04 3.66 3.03
C ALA A 28 12.72 4.39 3.37
N ILE A 29 12.08 4.04 4.49
CA ILE A 29 10.85 4.71 4.96
C ILE A 29 11.08 6.21 5.20
N ALA A 30 12.22 6.58 5.79
CA ALA A 30 12.56 7.99 6.03
C ALA A 30 12.66 8.76 4.71
N ASP A 31 13.30 8.17 3.70
CA ASP A 31 13.46 8.79 2.38
C ASP A 31 12.14 8.87 1.61
N PHE A 32 11.32 7.82 1.62
CA PHE A 32 9.98 7.88 1.02
C PHE A 32 9.09 8.90 1.71
N THR A 33 9.20 9.03 3.04
CA THR A 33 8.48 10.06 3.79
C THR A 33 8.91 11.45 3.36
N LYS A 34 10.22 11.68 3.16
CA LYS A 34 10.70 12.97 2.66
C LYS A 34 10.21 13.26 1.24
N ALA A 35 10.22 12.27 0.35
CA ALA A 35 9.68 12.41 -0.99
C ALA A 35 8.18 12.76 -0.98
N ILE A 36 7.40 12.14 -0.08
CA ILE A 36 5.98 12.42 0.15
C ILE A 36 5.75 13.83 0.69
N GLU A 37 6.58 14.32 1.62
CA GLU A 37 6.49 15.71 2.11
C GLU A 37 6.63 16.73 0.97
N ILE A 38 7.50 16.44 0.00
CA ILE A 38 7.76 17.32 -1.15
C ILE A 38 6.65 17.18 -2.20
N ASN A 39 6.20 15.96 -2.51
CA ASN A 39 5.11 15.69 -3.43
C ASN A 39 4.03 14.77 -2.80
N PRO A 40 3.08 15.34 -2.05
CA PRO A 40 2.12 14.54 -1.27
C PRO A 40 1.03 13.87 -2.12
N ARG A 41 0.98 14.17 -3.43
CA ARG A 41 0.01 13.60 -4.36
C ARG A 41 0.57 12.46 -5.21
N ASP A 42 1.81 12.04 -4.97
CA ASP A 42 2.37 10.89 -5.64
C ASP A 42 1.88 9.58 -4.99
N ALA A 43 0.75 9.08 -5.49
CA ALA A 43 0.13 7.84 -5.01
C ALA A 43 1.07 6.62 -5.09
N TYR A 44 2.02 6.62 -6.04
CA TYR A 44 2.96 5.51 -6.25
C TYR A 44 3.93 5.39 -5.07
N ILE A 45 4.40 6.50 -4.51
CA ILE A 45 5.33 6.47 -3.37
C ILE A 45 4.65 5.91 -2.11
N TYR A 46 3.37 6.23 -1.89
CA TYR A 46 2.59 5.60 -0.81
C TYR A 46 2.39 4.10 -1.07
N PHE A 47 1.91 3.73 -2.26
CA PHE A 47 1.43 2.37 -2.55
C PHE A 47 2.55 1.35 -2.79
N ASP A 48 3.47 1.65 -3.70
CA ASP A 48 4.45 0.68 -4.17
C ASP A 48 5.66 0.70 -3.26
N ASN A 49 6.18 1.90 -3.01
CA ASN A 49 7.43 2.09 -2.30
C ASN A 49 7.26 1.95 -0.79
N ARG A 50 6.60 2.91 -0.11
CA ARG A 50 6.57 2.91 1.36
C ARG A 50 5.71 1.78 1.93
N ALA A 51 4.54 1.52 1.35
CA ALA A 51 3.74 0.37 1.78
C ALA A 51 4.42 -0.97 1.44
N GLY A 52 5.18 -1.07 0.34
CA GLY A 52 5.97 -2.25 0.02
C GLY A 52 6.98 -2.59 1.12
N VAL A 53 7.78 -1.60 1.54
CA VAL A 53 8.73 -1.77 2.65
C VAL A 53 8.04 -2.13 3.96
N LYS A 54 6.89 -1.51 4.25
CA LYS A 54 6.12 -1.82 5.46
C LYS A 54 5.56 -3.25 5.45
N ILE A 55 5.23 -3.81 4.28
CA ILE A 55 4.88 -5.23 4.16
C ILE A 55 6.08 -6.11 4.54
N GLU A 56 7.28 -5.81 4.03
CA GLU A 56 8.51 -6.57 4.37
C GLU A 56 8.82 -6.52 5.87
N MET A 57 8.47 -5.42 6.54
CA MET A 57 8.61 -5.26 7.99
C MET A 57 7.45 -5.85 8.81
N GLY A 58 6.37 -6.33 8.18
CA GLY A 58 5.15 -6.76 8.87
C GLY A 58 4.34 -5.62 9.51
N ASP A 59 4.60 -4.36 9.14
CA ASP A 59 3.85 -3.18 9.61
C ASP A 59 2.53 -3.04 8.85
N TYR A 60 1.60 -3.95 9.09
CA TYR A 60 0.29 -3.95 8.43
C TYR A 60 -0.56 -2.71 8.77
N ARG A 61 -0.37 -2.11 9.95
CA ARG A 61 -1.03 -0.83 10.29
C ARG A 61 -0.54 0.29 9.38
N GLY A 62 0.77 0.37 9.16
CA GLY A 62 1.37 1.31 8.23
C GLY A 62 0.94 1.07 6.78
N VAL A 63 0.75 -0.19 6.37
CA VAL A 63 0.22 -0.54 5.04
C VAL A 63 -1.21 -0.05 4.88
N VAL A 64 -2.08 -0.24 5.87
CA VAL A 64 -3.46 0.28 5.85
C VAL A 64 -3.48 1.80 5.71
N PHE A 65 -2.58 2.50 6.42
CA PHE A 65 -2.46 3.95 6.32
C PHE A 65 -2.06 4.39 4.90
N ASP A 66 -0.99 3.83 4.36
CA ASP A 66 -0.46 4.26 3.05
C ASP A 66 -1.41 3.90 1.90
N THR A 67 -2.00 2.71 1.91
CA THR A 67 -3.02 2.32 0.92
C THR A 67 -4.28 3.17 1.01
N THR A 68 -4.66 3.61 2.22
CA THR A 68 -5.75 4.59 2.38
C THR A 68 -5.41 5.92 1.75
N LYS A 69 -4.17 6.42 1.92
CA LYS A 69 -3.70 7.63 1.22
C LYS A 69 -3.67 7.46 -0.29
N THR A 70 -3.23 6.31 -0.79
CA THR A 70 -3.31 6.00 -2.23
C THR A 70 -4.74 6.08 -2.75
N ILE A 71 -5.72 5.53 -2.02
CA ILE A 71 -7.15 5.56 -2.39
C ILE A 71 -7.73 6.98 -2.31
N GLU A 72 -7.33 7.78 -1.32
CA GLU A 72 -7.73 9.19 -1.23
C GLU A 72 -7.22 10.00 -2.43
N ILE A 73 -6.01 9.71 -2.92
CA ILE A 73 -5.41 10.37 -4.09
C ILE A 73 -6.02 9.85 -5.40
N ASN A 74 -6.18 8.54 -5.53
CA ASN A 74 -6.77 7.88 -6.69
C ASN A 74 -7.77 6.80 -6.24
N PRO A 75 -9.08 7.13 -6.19
CA PRO A 75 -10.12 6.20 -5.76
C PRO A 75 -10.31 4.97 -6.65
N ASN A 76 -9.76 4.99 -7.87
CA ASN A 76 -9.82 3.90 -8.84
C ASN A 76 -8.54 3.05 -8.84
N TYR A 77 -7.63 3.26 -7.88
CA TYR A 77 -6.43 2.43 -7.74
C TYR A 77 -6.79 1.06 -7.17
N THR A 78 -7.27 0.17 -8.03
CA THR A 78 -7.83 -1.14 -7.67
C THR A 78 -6.92 -1.95 -6.73
N ASN A 79 -5.63 -2.07 -7.06
CA ASN A 79 -4.65 -2.81 -6.26
C ASN A 79 -4.46 -2.24 -4.84
N ALA A 80 -4.78 -0.96 -4.60
CA ALA A 80 -4.70 -0.35 -3.28
C ALA A 80 -5.78 -0.92 -2.34
N TYR A 81 -6.97 -1.22 -2.86
CA TYR A 81 -8.02 -1.88 -2.08
C TYR A 81 -7.61 -3.31 -1.74
N GLU A 82 -7.10 -4.08 -2.71
CA GLU A 82 -6.63 -5.45 -2.44
C GLU A 82 -5.53 -5.47 -1.36
N ARG A 83 -4.49 -4.64 -1.52
CA ARG A 83 -3.38 -4.58 -0.56
C ARG A 83 -3.85 -4.13 0.83
N ARG A 84 -4.80 -3.17 0.90
CA ARG A 84 -5.42 -2.75 2.17
C ARG A 84 -6.24 -3.87 2.80
N GLY A 85 -6.98 -4.62 1.98
CA GLY A 85 -7.76 -5.77 2.41
C GLY A 85 -6.90 -6.86 3.03
N ILE A 86 -5.80 -7.22 2.36
CA ILE A 86 -4.80 -8.16 2.88
C ILE A 86 -4.26 -7.67 4.23
N ALA A 87 -3.83 -6.40 4.31
CA ALA A 87 -3.29 -5.84 5.55
C ALA A 87 -4.32 -5.83 6.69
N LYS A 88 -5.60 -5.55 6.40
CA LYS A 88 -6.69 -5.63 7.38
C LYS A 88 -6.93 -7.06 7.89
N GLN A 89 -6.83 -8.08 7.03
CA GLN A 89 -6.92 -9.47 7.49
C GLN A 89 -5.79 -9.83 8.45
N TYR A 90 -4.55 -9.42 8.17
CA TYR A 90 -3.43 -9.63 9.10
C TYR A 90 -3.63 -8.93 10.45
N LEU A 91 -4.45 -7.87 10.48
CA LEU A 91 -4.84 -7.15 11.70
C LEU A 91 -6.13 -7.69 12.35
N GLY A 92 -6.76 -8.72 11.77
CA GLY A 92 -8.02 -9.29 12.25
C GLY A 92 -9.28 -8.47 11.91
N ASP A 93 -9.18 -7.46 11.04
CA ASP A 93 -10.32 -6.68 10.54
C ASP A 93 -10.93 -7.35 9.29
N ASP A 94 -11.58 -8.49 9.50
CA ASP A 94 -12.21 -9.26 8.43
C ASP A 94 -13.32 -8.48 7.72
N ARG A 95 -14.11 -7.70 8.48
CA ARG A 95 -15.17 -6.85 7.92
C ARG A 95 -14.60 -5.82 6.97
N GLY A 96 -13.59 -5.07 7.42
CA GLY A 96 -12.95 -4.05 6.60
C GLY A 96 -12.20 -4.66 5.41
N ALA A 97 -11.60 -5.84 5.56
CA ALA A 97 -10.94 -6.54 4.46
C ALA A 97 -11.94 -6.98 3.38
N CYS A 98 -13.05 -7.57 3.79
CA CYS A 98 -14.10 -8.00 2.88
C CYS A 98 -14.71 -6.83 2.10
N ALA A 99 -14.89 -5.68 2.75
CA ALA A 99 -15.34 -4.45 2.10
C ALA A 99 -14.35 -4.00 1.01
N ASP A 100 -13.05 -4.05 1.28
CA ASP A 100 -12.02 -3.69 0.32
C ASP A 100 -11.96 -4.64 -0.88
N TYR A 101 -12.05 -5.96 -0.66
CA TYR A 101 -12.10 -6.92 -1.77
C TYR A 101 -13.35 -6.73 -2.65
N LYS A 102 -14.53 -6.53 -2.05
CA LYS A 102 -15.75 -6.22 -2.80
C LYS A 102 -15.60 -4.92 -3.61
N LYS A 103 -14.89 -3.93 -3.05
CA LYS A 103 -14.61 -2.68 -3.75
C LYS A 103 -13.67 -2.89 -4.94
N ALA A 104 -12.60 -3.68 -4.79
CA ALA A 104 -11.72 -4.05 -5.91
C ALA A 104 -12.49 -4.73 -7.05
N VAL A 105 -13.36 -5.68 -6.73
CA VAL A 105 -14.26 -6.33 -7.71
C VAL A 105 -15.14 -5.31 -8.44
N SER A 106 -15.74 -4.35 -7.70
CA SER A 106 -16.57 -3.31 -8.31
C SER A 106 -15.81 -2.36 -9.25
N LEU A 107 -14.48 -2.29 -9.10
CA LEU A 107 -13.58 -1.51 -9.95
C LEU A 107 -13.02 -2.32 -11.13
N GLY A 108 -13.47 -3.57 -11.32
CA GLY A 108 -13.08 -4.42 -12.45
C GLY A 108 -11.94 -5.39 -12.16
N ASP A 109 -11.61 -5.65 -10.89
CA ASP A 109 -10.61 -6.66 -10.56
C ASP A 109 -11.14 -8.09 -10.77
N GLU A 110 -10.80 -8.69 -11.91
CA GLU A 110 -11.19 -10.06 -12.24
C GLU A 110 -10.53 -11.09 -11.32
N SER A 111 -9.31 -10.84 -10.86
CA SER A 111 -8.58 -11.72 -9.94
C SER A 111 -9.26 -11.73 -8.57
N ALA A 112 -9.58 -10.56 -8.02
CA ALA A 112 -10.36 -10.46 -6.79
C ALA A 112 -11.73 -11.12 -6.94
N ALA A 113 -12.37 -10.97 -8.11
CA ALA A 113 -13.69 -11.54 -8.37
C ALA A 113 -13.66 -13.07 -8.40
N GLN A 114 -12.62 -13.64 -9.00
CA GLN A 114 -12.40 -15.08 -9.01
C GLN A 114 -12.05 -15.60 -7.61
N TRP A 115 -11.16 -14.90 -6.89
CA TRP A 115 -10.79 -15.26 -5.53
C TRP A 115 -11.98 -15.23 -4.57
N LEU A 116 -12.85 -14.21 -4.66
CA LEU A 116 -14.04 -14.10 -3.81
C LEU A 116 -15.03 -15.26 -4.03
N LYS A 117 -15.07 -15.84 -5.23
CA LYS A 117 -15.89 -17.01 -5.56
C LYS A 117 -15.25 -18.33 -5.12
N SER A 118 -13.94 -18.35 -4.85
CA SER A 118 -13.21 -19.53 -4.38
C SER A 118 -13.54 -19.88 -2.92
N GLU A 119 -13.03 -21.02 -2.45
CA GLU A 119 -13.11 -21.41 -1.03
C GLU A 119 -12.51 -20.34 -0.12
N GLY A 120 -11.41 -19.71 -0.53
CA GLY A 120 -10.72 -18.64 0.20
C GLY A 120 -11.56 -17.37 0.40
N GLY A 121 -12.56 -17.12 -0.46
CA GLY A 121 -13.48 -15.99 -0.36
C GLY A 121 -14.78 -16.29 0.42
N THR A 122 -14.99 -17.55 0.84
CA THR A 122 -16.25 -18.00 1.45
C THR A 122 -16.60 -17.23 2.72
N TRP A 123 -15.60 -16.94 3.57
CA TRP A 123 -15.80 -16.17 4.79
C TRP A 123 -16.35 -14.76 4.49
N CYS A 124 -15.83 -14.07 3.47
CA CYS A 124 -16.29 -12.73 3.08
C CYS A 124 -17.69 -12.75 2.44
N ARG A 125 -18.02 -13.82 1.70
CA ARG A 125 -19.38 -14.00 1.16
C ARG A 125 -20.42 -14.24 2.24
N ASN A 126 -20.04 -14.90 3.33
CA ASN A 126 -20.93 -15.23 4.44
C ASN A 126 -20.94 -14.18 5.57
N LEU A 127 -20.13 -13.13 5.46
CA LEU A 127 -20.09 -12.04 6.41
C LEU A 127 -21.39 -11.20 6.28
N GLN A 128 -22.20 -11.20 7.35
CA GLN A 128 -23.38 -10.33 7.50
C GLN A 128 -23.00 -8.92 7.93
#